data_AF-A0AAD8FC15-F1
#
_entry.id   AF-A0AAD8FC15-F1
#
_cell.length_a   1.000
_cell.length_b   1.000
_cell.length_c   1.000
_cell.angle_alpha   90.00
_cell.angle_beta   90.00
_cell.angle_gamma   90.00
#
_symmetry.space_group_name_H-M   'P 1'
#
loop_
_entity.id
_entity.type
_entity.pdbx_description
1 polymer ?
#
loop_
_entity_poly.entity_id
_entity_poly.type
_entity_poly.pdbx_seq_one_letter_code
_entity_poly.pdbx_strand_id
1 'polypeptide(L)'
;ELKCDSHLCMSAVKSEVVTPDAERRIEDTITHAMNFLDQFYTSIKKLNSPEHKARSQEVQLSIKKSGTYDLTRYELIFGAKMAWRNAHRCIGRINWAKLQVFDARGCTTPKEMFEVLCQHIRYSTNNGNI
;
A
#
# COMPACT_ATOMS: atom_id res chain seq x y z
N GLU A 1 6.63 13.29 4.89
CA GLU A 1 6.79 14.37 5.88
C GLU A 1 6.26 15.67 5.31
N LEU A 2 5.72 16.54 6.17
CA LEU A 2 5.41 17.92 5.77
C LEU A 2 6.75 18.65 5.60
N LYS A 3 6.99 19.27 4.44
CA LYS A 3 8.22 20.03 4.17
C LYS A 3 8.23 21.42 4.84
N CYS A 4 7.27 21.70 5.72
CA CYS A 4 7.19 22.96 6.45
C CYS A 4 7.99 22.84 7.75
N ASP A 5 8.55 23.95 8.23
CA ASP A 5 9.15 24.07 9.56
C ASP A 5 8.45 25.16 10.38
N SER A 6 8.98 25.49 11.56
CA SER A 6 8.42 26.51 12.46
C SER A 6 8.46 27.93 11.92
N HIS A 7 9.22 28.19 10.86
CA HIS A 7 9.48 29.52 10.30
C HIS A 7 8.98 29.66 8.85
N LEU A 8 8.80 28.57 8.11
CA LEU A 8 8.45 28.60 6.70
C LEU A 8 7.37 27.57 6.32
N CYS A 9 6.32 28.06 5.67
CA CYS A 9 5.28 27.24 5.07
C CYS A 9 5.59 26.92 3.60
N MET A 10 5.66 25.63 3.28
CA MET A 10 5.96 25.11 1.94
C MET A 10 4.73 24.48 1.26
N SER A 11 3.51 24.82 1.70
CA SER A 11 2.27 24.16 1.25
C SER A 11 1.98 24.33 -0.25
N ALA A 12 2.37 25.47 -0.83
CA ALA A 12 2.18 25.79 -2.24
C ALA A 12 3.24 25.18 -3.17
N VAL A 13 4.31 24.61 -2.61
CA VAL A 13 5.41 24.04 -3.39
C VAL A 13 4.97 22.70 -3.97
N LYS A 14 5.05 22.57 -5.29
CA LYS A 14 4.85 21.28 -5.97
C LYS A 14 6.00 20.35 -5.57
N SER A 15 5.67 19.17 -5.08
CA SER A 15 6.67 18.20 -4.64
C SER A 15 7.58 17.81 -5.81
N GLU A 16 8.87 17.74 -5.54
CA GLU A 16 9.88 17.21 -6.46
C GLU A 16 9.78 15.70 -6.61
N VAL A 17 10.47 15.18 -7.63
CA VAL A 17 10.63 13.77 -7.95
C VAL A 17 11.07 13.01 -6.71
N VAL A 18 10.24 12.06 -6.28
CA VAL A 18 10.62 11.08 -5.25
C VAL A 18 11.66 10.17 -5.88
N THR A 19 12.91 10.31 -5.48
CA THR A 19 13.95 9.32 -5.80
C THR A 19 13.58 8.00 -5.13
N PRO A 20 13.87 6.84 -5.75
CA PRO A 20 13.71 5.56 -5.08
C PRO A 20 14.42 5.62 -3.72
N ASP A 21 13.70 5.25 -2.66
CA ASP A 21 14.30 5.09 -1.33
C ASP A 21 15.51 4.16 -1.46
N ALA A 22 16.62 4.51 -0.78
CA ALA A 22 17.67 3.55 -0.50
C ALA A 22 17.06 2.32 0.22
N GLU A 23 17.70 1.15 0.10
CA GLU A 23 17.25 -0.05 0.82
C GLU A 23 16.97 0.28 2.30
N ARG A 24 15.73 0.03 2.73
CA ARG A 24 15.30 0.36 4.09
C ARG A 24 16.00 -0.54 5.09
N ARG A 25 16.36 0.02 6.23
CA ARG A 25 16.87 -0.78 7.36
C ARG A 25 15.81 -1.79 7.80
N ILE A 26 16.28 -2.97 8.24
CA ILE A 26 15.43 -4.06 8.71
C ILE A 26 14.53 -3.58 9.87
N GLU A 27 15.08 -2.80 10.80
CA GLU A 27 14.37 -2.26 11.96
C GLU A 27 13.22 -1.32 11.57
N ASP A 28 13.49 -0.41 10.61
CA ASP A 28 12.47 0.50 10.06
C ASP A 28 11.38 -0.30 9.34
N THR A 29 11.77 -1.36 8.61
CA THR A 29 10.83 -2.24 7.90
C THR A 29 9.93 -3.01 8.86
N ILE A 30 10.48 -3.57 9.95
CA ILE A 30 9.69 -4.22 11.00
C ILE A 30 8.70 -3.23 11.61
N THR A 31 9.16 -2.02 11.94
CA THR A 31 8.32 -0.99 12.57
C THR A 31 7.14 -0.62 11.66
N HIS A 32 7.41 -0.34 10.39
CA HIS A 32 6.36 -0.03 9.41
C HIS A 32 5.41 -1.21 9.17
N ALA A 33 5.92 -2.45 9.10
CA ALA A 33 5.11 -3.65 8.93
C ALA A 33 4.16 -3.87 10.11
N MET A 34 4.62 -3.72 11.35
CA MET A 34 3.78 -3.86 12.54
C MET A 34 2.69 -2.78 12.58
N ASN A 35 3.05 -1.52 12.32
CA ASN A 35 2.08 -0.41 12.25
C ASN A 35 1.00 -0.65 11.16
N PHE A 36 1.39 -1.24 10.04
CA PHE A 36 0.44 -1.59 8.97
C PHE A 36 -0.49 -2.75 9.39
N LEU A 37 0.06 -3.81 10.02
CA LEU A 37 -0.74 -4.94 10.50
C LEU A 37 -1.73 -4.50 11.60
N ASP A 38 -1.29 -3.66 12.54
CA ASP A 38 -2.17 -3.10 13.57
C ASP A 38 -3.35 -2.35 12.94
N GLN A 39 -3.10 -1.53 11.92
CA GLN A 39 -4.16 -0.82 11.19
C GLN A 39 -5.12 -1.79 10.48
N PHE A 40 -4.58 -2.80 9.79
CA PHE A 40 -5.38 -3.81 9.10
C PHE A 40 -6.27 -4.58 10.09
N TYR A 41 -5.69 -5.14 11.15
CA TYR A 41 -6.41 -5.93 12.15
C TYR A 41 -7.38 -5.09 12.98
N THR A 42 -7.09 -3.81 13.22
CA THR A 42 -8.05 -2.86 13.78
C THR A 42 -9.26 -2.69 12.86
N SER A 43 -9.06 -2.54 11.54
CA SER A 43 -10.14 -2.31 10.58
C SER A 43 -11.14 -3.47 10.51
N ILE A 44 -10.68 -4.71 10.74
CA ILE A 44 -11.52 -5.91 10.75
C ILE A 44 -11.94 -6.34 12.17
N LYS A 45 -11.73 -5.48 13.18
CA LYS A 45 -12.07 -5.72 14.59
C LYS A 45 -11.43 -6.99 15.17
N LYS A 46 -10.18 -7.28 14.78
CA LYS A 46 -9.38 -8.43 15.24
C LYS A 46 -8.02 -8.02 15.82
N LEU A 47 -7.86 -6.77 16.24
CA LEU A 47 -6.65 -6.35 16.94
C LEU A 47 -6.42 -7.22 18.18
N ASN A 48 -5.18 -7.61 18.45
CA ASN A 48 -4.75 -8.49 19.54
C ASN A 48 -5.31 -9.93 19.54
N SER A 49 -6.02 -10.33 18.49
CA SER A 49 -6.46 -11.72 18.29
C SER A 49 -5.26 -12.69 18.15
N PRO A 50 -5.47 -14.01 18.36
CA PRO A 50 -4.44 -15.01 18.08
C PRO A 50 -3.93 -14.94 16.64
N GLU A 51 -4.81 -14.69 15.67
CA GLU A 51 -4.45 -14.54 14.26
C GLU A 51 -3.58 -13.31 14.01
N HIS A 52 -3.88 -12.19 14.68
CA HIS A 52 -3.05 -10.99 14.62
C HIS A 52 -1.63 -11.27 15.13
N LYS A 53 -1.53 -11.88 16.33
CA LYS A 53 -0.24 -12.19 16.95
C LYS A 53 0.58 -13.16 16.10
N ALA A 54 -0.06 -14.20 15.57
CA ALA A 54 0.59 -15.17 14.69
C ALA A 54 1.12 -14.51 13.41
N ARG A 55 0.30 -13.67 12.76
CA ARG A 55 0.71 -12.94 11.55
C ARG A 55 1.85 -11.96 11.83
N SER A 56 1.82 -11.25 12.95
CA SER A 56 2.91 -10.34 13.33
C SER A 56 4.23 -11.08 13.58
N GLN A 57 4.19 -12.26 14.21
CA GLN A 57 5.38 -13.11 14.38
C GLN A 57 5.91 -13.63 13.04
N GLU A 58 5.03 -14.13 12.17
CA GLU A 58 5.38 -14.61 10.83
C GLU A 58 6.10 -13.52 10.01
N VAL A 59 5.52 -12.31 9.96
CA VAL A 59 6.08 -11.18 9.22
C VAL A 59 7.42 -10.75 9.80
N GLN A 60 7.56 -10.67 11.13
CA GLN A 60 8.85 -10.37 11.76
C GLN A 60 9.93 -11.39 11.41
N LEU A 61 9.60 -12.69 11.42
CA LEU A 61 10.53 -13.74 11.05
C LEU A 61 10.92 -13.66 9.57
N SER A 62 9.96 -13.40 8.68
CA SER A 62 10.24 -13.21 7.25
C SER A 62 11.19 -12.05 7.03
N ILE A 63 10.90 -10.87 7.61
CA ILE A 63 11.74 -9.69 7.45
C ILE A 63 13.15 -9.94 7.98
N LYS A 64 13.29 -10.58 9.14
CA LYS A 64 14.61 -10.93 9.69
C LYS A 64 15.40 -11.90 8.80
N LYS A 65 14.71 -12.80 8.09
CA LYS A 65 15.33 -13.83 7.25
C LYS A 65 15.67 -13.34 5.84
N SER A 66 14.77 -12.61 5.18
CA SER A 66 14.90 -12.21 3.76
C SER A 66 14.98 -10.71 3.54
N GLY A 67 14.93 -9.90 4.61
CA GLY A 67 14.90 -8.43 4.51
C GLY A 67 13.53 -7.85 4.12
N THR A 68 12.55 -8.70 3.79
CA THR A 68 11.22 -8.29 3.32
C THR A 68 10.14 -9.31 3.70
N TYR A 69 8.89 -9.02 3.39
CA TYR A 69 7.75 -9.91 3.57
C TYR A 69 6.69 -9.70 2.49
N ASP A 70 5.88 -10.73 2.27
CA ASP A 70 4.75 -10.65 1.36
C ASP A 70 3.45 -10.37 2.09
N LEU A 71 2.65 -9.46 1.52
CA LEU A 71 1.29 -9.20 1.97
C LEU A 71 0.35 -10.33 1.55
N THR A 72 -0.62 -10.64 2.40
CA THR A 72 -1.79 -11.44 1.97
C THR A 72 -2.62 -10.63 0.96
N ARG A 73 -3.48 -11.32 0.20
CA ARG A 73 -4.41 -10.65 -0.72
C ARG A 73 -5.29 -9.60 -0.02
N TYR A 74 -5.75 -9.91 1.19
CA TYR A 74 -6.61 -9.00 1.95
C TYR A 74 -5.86 -7.78 2.46
N GLU A 75 -4.62 -7.99 2.94
CA GLU A 75 -3.71 -6.90 3.31
C GLU A 75 -3.40 -6.00 2.11
N LEU A 76 -3.11 -6.58 0.93
CA LEU A 76 -2.86 -5.82 -0.30
C LEU A 76 -4.06 -4.95 -0.70
N ILE A 77 -5.27 -5.52 -0.67
CA ILE A 77 -6.50 -4.78 -0.98
C ILE A 77 -6.72 -3.64 0.02
N PHE A 78 -6.52 -3.91 1.31
CA PHE A 78 -6.62 -2.90 2.35
C PHE A 78 -5.59 -1.77 2.12
N GLY A 79 -4.32 -2.11 1.89
CA GLY A 79 -3.25 -1.15 1.63
C GLY A 79 -3.54 -0.26 0.43
N ALA A 80 -3.98 -0.83 -0.70
CA ALA A 80 -4.34 -0.06 -1.90
C ALA A 80 -5.48 0.93 -1.63
N LYS A 81 -6.54 0.49 -0.95
CA LYS A 81 -7.69 1.34 -0.58
C LYS A 81 -7.30 2.43 0.41
N MET A 82 -6.49 2.11 1.42
CA MET A 82 -6.00 3.08 2.40
C MET A 82 -5.06 4.10 1.76
N ALA A 83 -4.20 3.70 0.84
CA ALA A 83 -3.33 4.62 0.11
C ALA A 83 -4.15 5.68 -0.66
N TRP A 84 -5.22 5.27 -1.35
CA TRP A 84 -6.12 6.22 -2.02
C TRP A 84 -6.88 7.09 -1.01
N ARG A 85 -7.43 6.50 0.07
CA ARG A 85 -8.11 7.24 1.14
C ARG A 85 -7.22 8.30 1.78
N ASN A 86 -5.91 8.06 1.85
CA ASN A 86 -4.93 8.96 2.46
C ASN A 86 -4.25 9.90 1.45
N ALA A 87 -4.59 9.82 0.16
CA ALA A 87 -4.04 10.68 -0.88
C ALA A 87 -4.60 12.11 -0.78
N HIS A 88 -4.01 12.95 0.07
CA HIS A 88 -4.50 14.29 0.44
C HIS A 88 -4.85 15.22 -0.74
N ARG A 89 -4.26 15.02 -1.93
CA ARG A 89 -4.53 15.81 -3.15
C ARG A 89 -5.70 15.31 -4.01
N CYS A 90 -6.25 14.12 -3.73
CA CYS A 90 -7.35 13.56 -4.51
C CYS A 90 -8.71 14.07 -3.99
N ILE A 91 -9.48 14.75 -4.84
CA ILE A 91 -10.86 15.16 -4.49
C ILE A 91 -11.84 13.98 -4.51
N GLY A 92 -11.63 12.99 -5.38
CA GLY A 92 -12.51 11.84 -5.60
C GLY A 92 -12.48 10.76 -4.50
N ARG A 93 -11.95 11.06 -3.31
CA ARG A 93 -11.75 10.06 -2.24
C ARG A 93 -13.03 9.51 -1.66
N ILE A 94 -14.20 10.07 -1.92
CA ILE A 94 -15.48 9.50 -1.44
C ILE A 94 -15.68 8.04 -1.90
N ASN A 95 -15.13 7.67 -3.05
CA ASN A 95 -15.22 6.32 -3.62
C ASN A 95 -14.10 5.37 -3.18
N TRP A 96 -13.24 5.76 -2.23
CA TRP A 96 -12.02 5.01 -1.85
C TRP A 96 -12.27 3.51 -1.58
N ALA A 97 -13.42 3.15 -1.02
CA ALA A 97 -13.77 1.77 -0.69
C ALA A 97 -14.17 0.93 -1.91
N LYS A 98 -14.57 1.57 -3.02
CA LYS A 98 -15.04 0.94 -4.27
C LYS A 98 -13.91 0.74 -5.29
N LEU A 99 -12.70 0.46 -4.80
CA LEU A 99 -11.55 0.15 -5.66
C LEU A 99 -11.49 -1.36 -5.95
N GLN A 100 -11.48 -1.74 -7.23
CA GLN A 100 -11.10 -3.08 -7.68
C GLN A 100 -9.57 -3.20 -7.71
N VAL A 101 -9.04 -4.29 -7.17
CA VAL A 101 -7.59 -4.54 -7.12
C VAL A 101 -7.28 -5.76 -7.97
N PHE A 102 -6.36 -5.59 -8.93
CA PHE A 102 -5.78 -6.65 -9.73
C PHE A 102 -4.42 -7.03 -9.13
N ASP A 103 -4.30 -8.22 -8.57
CA ASP A 103 -3.04 -8.72 -8.01
C ASP A 103 -2.21 -9.37 -9.11
N ALA A 104 -1.16 -8.65 -9.56
CA ALA A 104 -0.25 -9.09 -10.61
C ALA A 104 1.20 -9.22 -10.11
N ARG A 105 1.38 -9.47 -8.80
CA ARG A 105 2.72 -9.62 -8.19
C ARG A 105 3.53 -10.79 -8.76
N GLY A 106 2.86 -11.79 -9.34
CA GLY A 106 3.49 -12.92 -10.03
C GLY A 106 3.90 -12.65 -11.48
N CYS A 107 3.72 -11.42 -11.99
CA CYS A 107 4.11 -11.07 -13.34
C CYS A 107 5.64 -11.01 -13.47
N THR A 108 6.19 -11.70 -14.47
CA THR A 108 7.64 -11.86 -14.65
C THR A 108 8.14 -11.35 -16.00
N THR A 109 7.25 -11.14 -16.97
CA THR A 109 7.63 -10.69 -18.33
C THR A 109 6.92 -9.42 -18.75
N PRO A 110 7.54 -8.58 -19.62
CA PRO A 110 6.87 -7.39 -20.17
C PRO A 110 5.59 -7.72 -20.95
N LYS A 111 5.50 -8.90 -21.56
CA LYS A 111 4.31 -9.36 -22.27
C LYS A 111 3.15 -9.61 -21.32
N GLU A 112 3.40 -10.33 -20.22
CA GLU A 112 2.40 -10.52 -19.16
C GLU A 112 1.95 -9.17 -18.56
N MET A 113 2.88 -8.24 -18.35
CA MET A 113 2.54 -6.88 -17.88
C MET A 113 1.59 -6.18 -18.85
N PHE A 114 1.90 -6.24 -20.15
CA PHE A 114 1.04 -5.65 -21.19
C PHE A 114 -0.37 -6.27 -21.18
N GLU A 115 -0.47 -7.59 -21.06
CA GLU A 115 -1.75 -8.30 -21.02
C GLU A 115 -2.59 -7.89 -19.79
N VAL A 116 -1.97 -7.82 -18.61
CA VAL A 116 -2.62 -7.35 -17.37
C VAL A 116 -3.09 -5.89 -17.52
N LEU A 117 -2.27 -5.01 -18.10
CA LEU A 117 -2.64 -3.62 -18.33
C LEU A 117 -3.81 -3.50 -19.30
N CYS A 118 -3.82 -4.27 -20.40
CA CYS A 118 -4.96 -4.30 -21.32
C CYS A 118 -6.24 -4.80 -20.63
N GLN A 119 -6.15 -5.82 -19.77
CA GLN A 119 -7.30 -6.28 -18.99
C GLN A 119 -7.81 -5.19 -18.04
N HIS A 120 -6.90 -4.49 -17.36
CA HIS A 120 -7.24 -3.40 -16.46
C HIS A 120 -7.96 -2.26 -17.22
N ILE A 121 -7.44 -1.83 -18.37
CA ILE A 121 -8.08 -0.77 -19.18
C ILE A 121 -9.48 -1.19 -19.62
N ARG A 122 -9.67 -2.43 -20.11
CA ARG A 122 -10.98 -2.92 -20.53
C ARG A 122 -11.97 -2.93 -19.36
N TYR A 123 -11.55 -3.44 -18.19
CA TYR A 123 -12.37 -3.47 -16.99
C TYR A 123 -12.76 -2.07 -16.52
N SER A 124 -11.79 -1.15 -16.41
CA SER A 124 -12.04 0.20 -15.88
C SER A 124 -12.78 1.10 -16.87
N THR A 125 -12.69 0.84 -18.18
CA THR A 125 -13.44 1.61 -19.18
C THR A 125 -14.91 1.20 -19.21
N ASN A 126 -15.20 -0.11 -19.05
CA ASN A 126 -16.56 -0.66 -18.89
C ASN A 126 -17.62 -0.01 -19.82
N ASN A 127 -17.30 0.10 -21.11
CA ASN A 127 -18.18 0.72 -22.12
C ASN A 127 -18.65 2.15 -21.78
N GLY A 128 -17.83 2.91 -21.06
CA GLY A 128 -18.12 4.28 -20.62
C GLY A 128 -18.67 4.39 -19.19
N ASN A 129 -18.95 3.27 -18.52
CA ASN A 129 -19.45 3.25 -17.14
C ASN A 129 -18.30 3.01 -16.13
N ILE A 130 -17.50 4.05 -15.93
CA ILE A 130 -16.31 4.07 -15.07
C ILE A 130 -16.67 4.00 -13.58
#